data_AF-A0A964ALL9-F1
#
_entry.id   AF-A0A964ALL9-F1
#
_cell.length_a   1.000
_cell.length_b   1.000
_cell.length_c   1.000
_cell.angle_alpha   90.00
_cell.angle_beta   90.00
_cell.angle_gamma   90.00
#
_symmetry.space_group_name_H-M   'P 1'
#
loop_
_entity.id
_entity.type
_entity.pdbx_description
1 polymer ?
#
loop_
_entity_poly.entity_id
_entity_poly.type
_entity_poly.pdbx_seq_one_letter_code
_entity_poly.pdbx_strand_id
1 'polypeptide(L)'
;MRHLKSTLHGLRALLVGAMTAVVISDVVFRDVHQQGILEASAAEAALRQGDLAPFAALMASWSWSQDPALVEAAARLVADATAEPPPGLLEPLPASDLGEQAEHAHRRRAWATARQDGVVSSPGPWVLQELAAWGRTLSRWRNLPSATPNPEEDRAAERAWASLLTADPFGALDDLQRRLLPPVMAQFNALMRRRRVPETEASRVRAELEEGFIFTLLDDAWGVEPRLDLALRVLESAGPGWLPLADMLTPAEAREAACCLAERRRWGPTLRAVWPLARTRADRASRLGERLSVDPGWLAPLTDLHLCARLLERWRVKDPLATHPDHGARILQQNLSRVRARLRAVLSRSPERLLEPLMTVEALDERTRSAAARFAWAWARRELPHHFTLGSAKGTRRCEPVEELPPLPVEADGPLRTWVLLAVLRGKDEHLERWVRTGGTGDGDSGWGRVLQQLPDALRDADGATHAMRRALAVELPEIYTELEPLLFDLADQPVDRSLRSRVETLLRPGWDDAIPVPSGGFRKMPARARAHLIRRGVMEEEP
;
A
#
# COMPACT_ATOMS: atom_id res chain seq x y z
N MET A 1 44.06 30.37 -48.07
CA MET A 1 43.99 31.23 -46.85
C MET A 1 42.60 31.79 -46.54
N ARG A 2 41.82 32.33 -47.50
CA ARG A 2 40.47 32.88 -47.21
C ARG A 2 39.47 31.81 -46.71
N HIS A 3 39.52 30.59 -47.24
CA HIS A 3 38.64 29.49 -46.81
C HIS A 3 38.87 29.06 -45.36
N LEU A 4 40.14 28.95 -44.94
CA LEU A 4 40.52 28.57 -43.57
C LEU A 4 40.04 29.59 -42.51
N LYS A 5 40.05 30.88 -42.83
CA LYS A 5 39.54 31.93 -41.92
C LYS A 5 38.02 31.83 -41.71
N SER A 6 37.26 31.46 -42.74
CA SER A 6 35.81 31.30 -42.66
C SER A 6 35.42 30.07 -41.82
N THR A 7 36.10 28.93 -42.01
CA THR A 7 35.84 27.71 -41.22
C THR A 7 36.19 27.89 -39.74
N LEU A 8 37.27 28.61 -39.43
CA LEU A 8 37.65 28.95 -38.05
C LEU A 8 36.65 29.90 -37.38
N HIS A 9 36.03 30.83 -38.11
CA HIS A 9 34.97 31.68 -37.56
C HIS A 9 33.68 30.88 -37.29
N GLY A 10 33.31 29.93 -38.16
CA GLY A 10 32.16 29.03 -37.94
C GLY A 10 32.33 28.11 -36.73
N LEU A 11 33.52 27.51 -36.56
CA LEU A 11 33.84 26.69 -35.39
C LEU A 11 33.86 27.50 -34.09
N ARG A 12 34.38 28.72 -34.13
CA ARG A 12 34.40 29.62 -32.96
C ARG A 12 32.99 30.10 -32.58
N ALA A 13 32.12 30.34 -33.56
CA ALA A 13 30.71 30.66 -33.33
C ALA A 13 29.93 29.48 -32.74
N LEU A 14 30.21 28.25 -33.19
CA LEU A 14 29.64 27.01 -32.61
C LEU A 14 30.12 26.76 -31.18
N LEU A 15 31.41 26.97 -30.90
CA LEU A 15 31.98 26.85 -29.56
C LEU A 15 31.44 27.91 -28.60
N VAL A 16 31.33 29.17 -29.06
CA VAL A 16 30.71 30.25 -28.28
C VAL A 16 29.22 29.96 -28.07
N GLY A 17 28.49 29.50 -29.09
CA GLY A 17 27.09 29.09 -28.94
C GLY A 17 26.88 27.96 -27.94
N ALA A 18 27.74 26.93 -27.97
CA ALA A 18 27.71 25.83 -27.02
C ALA A 18 28.09 26.26 -25.60
N MET A 19 29.11 27.11 -25.45
CA MET A 19 29.50 27.65 -24.14
C MET A 19 28.43 28.57 -23.55
N THR A 20 27.82 29.45 -24.36
CA THR A 20 26.73 30.31 -23.92
C THR A 20 25.48 29.51 -23.56
N ALA A 21 25.17 28.44 -24.30
CA ALA A 21 24.08 27.52 -23.95
C ALA A 21 24.35 26.78 -22.62
N VAL A 22 25.59 26.37 -22.36
CA VAL A 22 26.00 25.77 -21.08
C VAL A 22 25.92 26.77 -19.93
N VAL A 23 26.38 28.01 -20.12
CA VAL A 23 26.35 29.05 -19.08
C VAL A 23 24.92 29.52 -18.77
N ILE A 24 24.08 29.71 -19.79
CA ILE A 24 22.65 30.03 -19.60
C ILE A 24 21.95 28.86 -18.92
N SER A 25 22.26 27.62 -19.32
CA SER A 25 21.73 26.43 -18.64
C SER A 25 22.11 26.43 -17.16
N ASP A 26 23.37 26.70 -16.79
CA ASP A 26 23.82 26.69 -15.40
C ASP A 26 23.21 27.82 -14.54
N VAL A 27 23.05 29.03 -15.09
CA VAL A 27 22.44 30.16 -14.36
C VAL A 27 20.95 29.92 -14.12
N VAL A 28 20.21 29.53 -15.17
CA VAL A 28 18.78 29.19 -15.04
C VAL A 28 18.58 28.02 -14.07
N PHE A 29 19.50 27.06 -14.07
CA PHE A 29 19.44 25.91 -13.16
C PHE A 29 19.63 26.32 -11.69
N ARG A 30 20.54 27.27 -11.40
CA ARG A 30 20.75 27.78 -10.04
C ARG A 30 19.55 28.53 -9.51
N ASP A 31 18.94 29.40 -10.33
CA ASP A 31 17.80 30.21 -9.90
C ASP A 31 16.57 29.32 -9.62
N VAL A 32 16.28 28.36 -10.51
CA VAL A 32 15.20 27.39 -10.33
C VAL A 32 15.44 26.47 -9.13
N HIS A 33 16.68 26.09 -8.86
CA HIS A 33 17.05 25.31 -7.68
C HIS A 33 16.85 26.09 -6.38
N GLN A 34 17.29 27.36 -6.33
CA GLN A 34 17.10 28.22 -5.17
C GLN A 34 15.63 28.48 -4.88
N GLN A 35 14.81 28.71 -5.91
CA GLN A 35 13.37 28.88 -5.74
C GLN A 35 12.71 27.64 -5.13
N GLY A 36 13.05 26.43 -5.61
CA GLY A 36 12.52 25.18 -5.06
C GLY A 36 12.87 24.96 -3.57
N ILE A 37 14.07 25.36 -3.15
CA ILE A 37 14.48 25.32 -1.73
C ILE A 37 13.66 26.30 -0.89
N LEU A 38 13.42 27.51 -1.39
CA LEU A 38 12.65 28.53 -0.69
C LEU A 38 11.18 28.10 -0.52
N GLU A 39 10.57 27.55 -1.57
CA GLU A 39 9.22 27.00 -1.53
C GLU A 39 9.11 25.84 -0.53
N ALA A 40 10.07 24.91 -0.54
CA ALA A 40 10.11 23.79 0.40
C ALA A 40 10.32 24.25 1.86
N SER A 41 11.16 25.27 2.07
CA SER A 41 11.39 25.84 3.40
C SER A 41 10.17 26.58 3.93
N ALA A 42 9.47 27.33 3.06
CA ALA A 42 8.21 27.99 3.41
C ALA A 42 7.11 26.96 3.73
N ALA A 43 7.00 25.89 2.95
CA ALA A 43 6.07 24.80 3.20
C ALA A 43 6.36 24.07 4.53
N GLU A 44 7.63 23.84 4.86
CA GLU A 44 8.01 23.27 6.15
C GLU A 44 7.63 24.19 7.32
N ALA A 45 7.90 25.48 7.21
CA ALA A 45 7.55 26.46 8.23
C ALA A 45 6.03 26.52 8.47
N ALA A 46 5.24 26.51 7.39
CA ALA A 46 3.78 26.49 7.45
C ALA A 46 3.25 25.19 8.09
N LEU A 47 3.81 24.03 7.72
CA LEU A 47 3.45 22.74 8.31
C LEU A 47 3.62 22.72 9.84
N ARG A 48 4.70 23.31 10.36
CA ARG A 48 4.94 23.40 11.81
C ARG A 48 3.91 24.29 12.52
N GLN A 49 3.28 25.21 11.80
CA GLN A 49 2.22 26.09 12.29
C GLN A 49 0.82 25.50 12.08
N GLY A 50 0.71 24.30 11.47
CA GLY A 50 -0.55 23.66 11.13
C GLY A 50 -1.21 24.18 9.86
N ASP A 51 -0.56 25.07 9.09
CA ASP A 51 -1.04 25.49 7.78
C ASP A 51 -0.59 24.49 6.71
N LEU A 52 -1.57 23.77 6.16
CA LEU A 52 -1.36 22.73 5.17
C LEU A 52 -1.38 23.26 3.72
N ALA A 53 -1.79 24.50 3.48
CA ALA A 53 -1.98 25.01 2.11
C ALA A 53 -0.66 25.10 1.32
N PRO A 54 0.44 25.65 1.86
CA PRO A 54 1.73 25.67 1.16
C PRO A 54 2.28 24.27 0.90
N PHE A 55 2.06 23.32 1.82
CA PHE A 55 2.43 21.93 1.62
C PHE A 55 1.62 21.27 0.50
N ALA A 56 0.30 21.44 0.49
CA ALA A 56 -0.57 20.91 -0.56
C ALA A 56 -0.19 21.48 -1.94
N ALA A 57 0.11 22.78 -2.02
CA ALA A 57 0.54 23.43 -3.25
C ALA A 57 1.87 22.85 -3.79
N LEU A 58 2.87 22.66 -2.92
CA LEU A 58 4.14 22.04 -3.30
C LEU A 58 3.94 20.58 -3.76
N MET A 59 2.95 19.89 -3.19
CA MET A 59 2.62 18.50 -3.47
C MET A 59 1.61 18.31 -4.60
N ALA A 60 1.24 19.36 -5.35
CA ALA A 60 0.17 19.33 -6.36
C ALA A 60 0.30 18.23 -7.43
N SER A 61 1.52 17.73 -7.67
CA SER A 61 1.78 16.62 -8.61
C SER A 61 1.36 15.23 -8.08
N TRP A 62 1.11 15.11 -6.78
CA TRP A 62 0.57 13.91 -6.16
C TRP A 62 -0.96 13.93 -6.20
N SER A 63 -1.60 12.81 -6.55
CA SER A 63 -3.07 12.79 -6.68
C SER A 63 -3.80 12.97 -5.35
N TRP A 64 -3.17 12.64 -4.22
CA TRP A 64 -3.75 12.89 -2.88
C TRP A 64 -3.75 14.36 -2.47
N SER A 65 -3.06 15.25 -3.18
CA SER A 65 -3.03 16.68 -2.85
C SER A 65 -4.39 17.38 -2.97
N GLN A 66 -5.34 16.75 -3.68
CA GLN A 66 -6.70 17.26 -3.89
C GLN A 66 -7.68 16.81 -2.79
N ASP A 67 -7.28 15.88 -1.92
CA ASP A 67 -8.12 15.36 -0.84
C ASP A 67 -7.59 15.89 0.51
N PRO A 68 -8.34 16.78 1.21
CA PRO A 68 -7.90 17.36 2.47
C PRO A 68 -7.50 16.33 3.55
N ALA A 69 -8.22 15.20 3.64
CA ALA A 69 -7.94 14.18 4.63
C ALA A 69 -6.63 13.44 4.32
N LEU A 70 -6.34 13.20 3.03
CA LEU A 70 -5.08 12.60 2.61
C LEU A 70 -3.89 13.58 2.69
N VAL A 71 -4.12 14.88 2.47
CA VAL A 71 -3.11 15.93 2.73
C VAL A 71 -2.71 15.93 4.20
N GLU A 72 -3.69 15.90 5.12
CA GLU A 72 -3.43 15.84 6.56
C GLU A 72 -2.66 14.56 6.94
N ALA A 73 -3.04 13.41 6.37
CA ALA A 73 -2.33 12.16 6.55
C ALA A 73 -0.88 12.22 6.02
N ALA A 74 -0.65 12.84 4.86
CA ALA A 74 0.67 13.04 4.29
C ALA A 74 1.54 13.96 5.16
N ALA A 75 0.96 15.05 5.68
CA ALA A 75 1.63 15.98 6.57
C ALA A 75 2.12 15.27 7.85
N ARG A 76 1.29 14.40 8.46
CA ARG A 76 1.69 13.55 9.59
C ARG A 76 2.88 12.65 9.26
N LEU A 77 2.85 11.97 8.11
CA LEU A 77 3.92 11.08 7.68
C LEU A 77 5.24 11.85 7.45
N VAL A 78 5.16 13.05 6.88
CA VAL A 78 6.33 13.91 6.66
C VAL A 78 6.89 14.41 7.99
N ALA A 79 6.05 14.92 8.90
CA ALA A 79 6.47 15.36 10.21
C ALA A 79 7.23 14.24 10.97
N ASP A 80 6.68 13.03 10.99
CA ASP A 80 7.31 11.85 11.58
C ASP A 80 8.66 11.51 10.95
N ALA A 81 8.81 11.72 9.64
CA ALA A 81 10.05 11.44 8.91
C ALA A 81 11.12 12.52 9.12
N THR A 82 10.71 13.77 9.30
CA THR A 82 11.63 14.89 9.53
C THR A 82 12.17 14.96 10.97
N ALA A 83 11.50 14.32 11.93
CA ALA A 83 11.96 14.21 13.31
C ALA A 83 13.25 13.38 13.47
N GLU A 84 13.52 12.44 12.55
CA GLU A 84 14.75 11.65 12.52
C GLU A 84 15.46 11.87 11.17
N PRO A 85 16.50 12.72 11.10
CA PRO A 85 17.11 13.07 9.83
C PRO A 85 17.73 11.83 9.15
N PRO A 86 17.54 11.66 7.84
CA PRO A 86 18.16 10.56 7.10
C PRO A 86 19.70 10.75 7.10
N PRO A 87 20.50 9.67 7.13
CA PRO A 87 21.95 9.78 7.07
C PRO A 87 22.39 10.23 5.67
N GLY A 88 23.15 11.33 5.60
CA GLY A 88 23.67 11.90 4.35
C GLY A 88 22.57 12.62 3.56
N LEU A 89 22.33 13.88 3.91
CA LEU A 89 21.36 14.72 3.23
C LEU A 89 21.96 15.28 1.95
N LEU A 90 21.24 15.18 0.83
CA LEU A 90 21.76 15.51 -0.49
C LEU A 90 21.46 16.97 -0.85
N GLU A 91 22.08 17.45 -1.94
CA GLU A 91 21.53 18.61 -2.64
C GLU A 91 20.16 18.25 -3.24
N PRO A 92 19.15 19.12 -3.07
CA PRO A 92 17.85 18.90 -3.69
C PRO A 92 17.88 19.00 -5.22
N LEU A 93 16.83 18.51 -5.88
CA LEU A 93 16.65 18.68 -7.32
C LEU A 93 16.05 20.05 -7.67
N PRO A 94 16.53 20.73 -8.73
CA PRO A 94 15.80 21.87 -9.27
C PRO A 94 14.42 21.45 -9.78
N ALA A 95 13.46 22.36 -9.63
CA ALA A 95 12.13 22.26 -10.21
C ALA A 95 12.21 22.50 -11.74
N SER A 96 12.81 21.58 -12.50
CA SER A 96 12.91 21.70 -13.96
C SER A 96 12.15 20.58 -14.69
N ASP A 97 11.59 20.91 -15.84
CA ASP A 97 10.93 20.00 -16.79
C ASP A 97 11.93 19.16 -17.59
N LEU A 98 12.92 18.58 -16.92
CA LEU A 98 13.84 17.65 -17.57
C LEU A 98 13.09 16.37 -17.97
N GLY A 99 13.45 15.80 -19.13
CA GLY A 99 13.02 14.45 -19.49
C GLY A 99 13.50 13.41 -18.46
N GLU A 100 12.77 12.29 -18.33
CA GLU A 100 12.99 11.26 -17.30
C GLU A 100 14.45 10.81 -17.18
N GLN A 101 15.13 10.57 -18.31
CA GLN A 101 16.52 10.13 -18.33
C GLN A 101 17.49 11.20 -17.82
N ALA A 102 17.26 12.46 -18.16
CA ALA A 102 18.09 13.59 -17.75
C ALA A 102 17.92 13.87 -16.25
N GLU A 103 16.68 13.83 -15.74
CA GLU A 103 16.40 13.98 -14.31
C GLU A 103 17.02 12.83 -13.50
N HIS A 104 16.87 11.59 -13.95
CA HIS A 104 17.45 10.43 -13.27
C HIS A 104 18.98 10.45 -13.28
N ALA A 105 19.60 10.85 -14.40
CA ALA A 105 21.05 11.04 -14.48
C ALA A 105 21.55 12.17 -13.58
N HIS A 106 20.80 13.27 -13.48
CA HIS A 106 21.12 14.37 -12.59
C HIS A 106 21.00 13.95 -11.11
N ARG A 107 19.90 13.31 -10.71
CA ARG A 107 19.72 12.73 -9.36
C ARG A 107 20.89 11.84 -8.95
N ARG A 108 21.38 11.00 -9.87
CA ARG A 108 22.54 10.12 -9.60
C ARG A 108 23.84 10.92 -9.41
N ARG A 109 24.05 11.97 -10.21
CA ARG A 109 25.21 12.87 -10.05
C ARG A 109 25.16 13.63 -8.74
N ALA A 110 24.04 14.27 -8.41
CA ALA A 110 23.84 14.98 -7.15
C ALA A 110 24.03 14.06 -5.94
N TRP A 111 23.50 12.83 -6.00
CA TRP A 111 23.72 11.82 -4.96
C TRP A 111 25.20 11.45 -4.80
N ALA A 112 25.91 11.23 -5.92
CA ALA A 112 27.33 10.88 -5.89
C ALA A 112 28.21 12.02 -5.33
N THR A 113 27.93 13.27 -5.70
CA THR A 113 28.63 14.47 -5.22
C THR A 113 28.37 14.70 -3.73
N ALA A 114 27.11 14.71 -3.28
CA ALA A 114 26.79 14.92 -1.87
C ALA A 114 27.37 13.83 -0.95
N ARG A 115 27.49 12.59 -1.45
CA ARG A 115 28.18 11.50 -0.73
C ARG A 115 29.69 11.76 -0.58
N GLN A 116 30.32 12.42 -1.55
CA GLN A 116 31.74 12.74 -1.51
C GLN A 116 32.04 13.97 -0.65
N ASP A 117 31.21 15.01 -0.74
CA ASP A 117 31.47 16.32 -0.14
C ASP A 117 30.88 16.47 1.28
N GLY A 118 30.06 15.52 1.73
CA GLY A 118 29.47 15.53 3.08
C GLY A 118 28.52 16.71 3.33
N VAL A 119 27.98 17.30 2.26
CA VAL A 119 27.04 18.43 2.32
C VAL A 119 25.81 18.00 3.11
N VAL A 120 25.29 18.87 3.97
CA VAL A 120 24.08 18.63 4.77
C VAL A 120 23.10 19.77 4.51
N SER A 121 22.03 19.48 3.76
CA SER A 121 20.86 20.36 3.69
C SER A 121 19.99 20.19 4.96
N SER A 122 19.10 21.15 5.25
CA SER A 122 18.08 20.94 6.29
C SER A 122 17.22 19.72 5.91
N PRO A 123 16.94 18.77 6.83
CA PRO A 123 16.23 17.54 6.51
C PRO A 123 14.82 17.77 5.94
N GLY A 124 14.08 18.72 6.50
CA GLY A 124 12.69 18.97 6.14
C GLY A 124 12.49 19.51 4.71
N PRO A 125 13.14 20.62 4.33
CA PRO A 125 13.02 21.17 2.99
C PRO A 125 13.49 20.18 1.92
N TRP A 126 14.56 19.43 2.20
CA TRP A 126 15.03 18.38 1.30
C TRP A 126 13.98 17.28 1.10
N VAL A 127 13.39 16.75 2.18
CA VAL A 127 12.33 15.73 2.10
C VAL A 127 11.16 16.21 1.25
N LEU A 128 10.70 17.44 1.49
CA LEU A 128 9.59 18.03 0.75
C LEU A 128 9.93 18.19 -0.74
N GLN A 129 11.11 18.70 -1.07
CA GLN A 129 11.51 18.90 -2.46
C GLN A 129 11.66 17.57 -3.21
N GLU A 130 12.27 16.56 -2.58
CA GLU A 130 12.39 15.23 -3.18
C GLU A 130 11.03 14.54 -3.36
N LEU A 131 10.12 14.66 -2.38
CA LEU A 131 8.76 14.16 -2.54
C LEU A 131 8.05 14.84 -3.72
N ALA A 132 8.13 16.17 -3.84
CA ALA A 132 7.53 16.89 -4.96
C ALA A 132 8.10 16.41 -6.31
N ALA A 133 9.41 16.17 -6.39
CA ALA A 133 10.05 15.65 -7.60
C ALA A 133 9.60 14.22 -7.94
N TRP A 134 9.42 13.35 -6.94
CA TRP A 134 8.84 12.01 -7.16
C TRP A 134 7.38 12.07 -7.59
N GLY A 135 6.58 13.00 -7.07
CA GLY A 135 5.20 13.24 -7.52
C GLY A 135 5.14 13.60 -9.01
N ARG A 136 6.00 14.53 -9.47
CA ARG A 136 6.13 14.88 -10.91
C ARG A 136 6.53 13.67 -11.76
N THR A 137 7.48 12.86 -11.27
CA THR A 137 7.89 11.62 -11.95
C THR A 137 6.73 10.63 -12.09
N LEU A 138 5.96 10.41 -11.02
CA LEU A 138 4.77 9.55 -11.05
C LEU A 138 3.71 10.07 -12.01
N SER A 139 3.46 11.38 -12.01
CA SER A 139 2.50 12.02 -12.94
C SER A 139 2.90 11.76 -14.40
N ARG A 140 4.17 11.94 -14.76
CA ARG A 140 4.68 11.62 -16.10
C ARG A 140 4.57 10.13 -16.44
N TRP A 141 4.86 9.23 -15.48
CA TRP A 141 4.72 7.78 -15.70
C TRP A 141 3.26 7.35 -15.95
N ARG A 142 2.27 8.12 -15.48
CA ARG A 142 0.85 7.86 -15.72
C ARG A 142 0.37 8.43 -17.05
N ASN A 143 0.90 9.59 -17.43
CA ASN A 143 0.58 10.28 -18.67
C ASN A 143 1.49 9.81 -19.81
N LEU A 144 1.48 8.50 -20.08
CA LEU A 144 2.16 7.95 -21.26
C LEU A 144 1.63 8.64 -22.53
N PRO A 145 2.47 8.82 -23.57
CA PRO A 145 2.01 9.38 -24.84
C PRO A 145 0.79 8.59 -25.35
N SER A 146 -0.18 9.33 -25.89
CA SER A 146 -1.41 8.77 -26.47
C SER A 146 -1.04 7.74 -27.55
N ALA A 147 -1.52 6.51 -27.37
CA ALA A 147 -1.44 5.46 -28.39
C ALA A 147 -2.17 5.94 -29.65
N THR A 148 -1.68 5.56 -30.83
CA THR A 148 -2.24 6.03 -32.10
C THR A 148 -3.23 4.99 -32.62
N PRO A 149 -4.53 5.30 -32.74
CA PRO A 149 -5.52 4.34 -33.21
C PRO A 149 -5.23 3.86 -34.64
N ASN A 150 -5.47 2.58 -34.90
CA ASN A 150 -5.44 2.01 -36.24
C ASN A 150 -6.70 1.16 -36.44
N PRO A 151 -7.73 1.65 -37.14
CA PRO A 151 -9.03 0.99 -37.21
C PRO A 151 -9.00 -0.44 -37.74
N GLU A 152 -8.06 -0.79 -38.64
CA GLU A 152 -7.96 -2.14 -39.20
C GLU A 152 -7.37 -3.12 -38.17
N GLU A 153 -6.26 -2.71 -37.55
CA GLU A 153 -5.59 -3.51 -36.52
C GLU A 153 -6.43 -3.61 -35.24
N ASP A 154 -7.12 -2.53 -34.85
CA ASP A 154 -7.99 -2.49 -33.68
C ASP A 154 -9.18 -3.44 -33.84
N ARG A 155 -9.85 -3.47 -35.01
CA ARG A 155 -10.92 -4.44 -35.29
C ARG A 155 -10.42 -5.89 -35.29
N ALA A 156 -9.18 -6.12 -35.71
CA ALA A 156 -8.61 -7.45 -35.66
C ALA A 156 -8.27 -7.87 -34.22
N ALA A 157 -7.75 -6.94 -33.40
CA ALA A 157 -7.55 -7.16 -31.97
C ALA A 157 -8.89 -7.40 -31.24
N GLU A 158 -9.97 -6.69 -31.59
CA GLU A 158 -11.33 -6.93 -31.08
C GLU A 158 -11.78 -8.37 -31.34
N ARG A 159 -11.69 -8.85 -32.59
CA ARG A 159 -12.04 -10.23 -32.96
C ARG A 159 -11.20 -11.27 -32.23
N ALA A 160 -9.90 -11.02 -32.10
CA ALA A 160 -8.97 -11.90 -31.42
C ALA A 160 -9.31 -12.02 -29.92
N TRP A 161 -9.60 -10.90 -29.26
CA TRP A 161 -10.02 -10.87 -27.85
C TRP A 161 -11.41 -11.49 -27.63
N ALA A 162 -12.37 -11.22 -28.52
CA ALA A 162 -13.69 -11.86 -28.49
C ALA A 162 -13.56 -13.39 -28.59
N SER A 163 -12.70 -13.89 -29.47
CA SER A 163 -12.44 -15.34 -29.59
C SER A 163 -11.74 -15.89 -28.33
N LEU A 164 -10.74 -15.17 -27.80
CA LEU A 164 -9.94 -15.62 -26.65
C LEU A 164 -10.73 -15.67 -25.34
N LEU A 165 -11.71 -14.78 -25.15
CA LEU A 165 -12.55 -14.66 -23.95
C LEU A 165 -13.90 -15.41 -24.07
N THR A 166 -14.20 -16.02 -25.22
CA THR A 166 -15.41 -16.85 -25.42
C THR A 166 -15.05 -18.33 -25.60
N ALA A 167 -16.04 -19.17 -25.92
CA ALA A 167 -15.93 -20.63 -25.86
C ALA A 167 -15.04 -21.28 -26.95
N ASP A 168 -14.59 -20.53 -27.98
CA ASP A 168 -13.72 -21.06 -29.03
C ASP A 168 -12.49 -20.18 -29.30
N PRO A 169 -11.42 -20.32 -28.49
CA PRO A 169 -10.16 -19.61 -28.72
C PRO A 169 -9.37 -20.18 -29.92
N PHE A 170 -9.73 -21.35 -30.44
CA PHE A 170 -8.94 -22.07 -31.45
C PHE A 170 -9.05 -21.44 -32.84
N GLY A 171 -10.21 -20.84 -33.16
CA GLY A 171 -10.44 -20.16 -34.44
C GLY A 171 -9.61 -18.89 -34.68
N ALA A 172 -8.96 -18.34 -33.64
CA ALA A 172 -8.15 -17.11 -33.72
C ALA A 172 -6.68 -17.30 -33.32
N LEU A 173 -6.21 -18.54 -33.13
CA LEU A 173 -4.86 -18.83 -32.61
C LEU A 173 -3.75 -18.20 -33.42
N ASP A 174 -3.77 -18.39 -34.75
CA ASP A 174 -2.73 -17.85 -35.63
C ASP A 174 -2.66 -16.32 -35.55
N ASP A 175 -3.82 -15.66 -35.45
CA ASP A 175 -3.86 -14.19 -35.34
C ASP A 175 -3.36 -13.70 -33.99
N LEU A 176 -3.80 -14.35 -32.90
CA LEU A 176 -3.31 -14.09 -31.55
C LEU A 176 -1.79 -14.30 -31.46
N GLN A 177 -1.27 -15.38 -32.03
CA GLN A 177 0.15 -15.71 -32.04
C GLN A 177 0.95 -14.63 -32.78
N ARG A 178 0.52 -14.24 -34.00
CA ARG A 178 1.18 -13.17 -34.78
C ARG A 178 1.23 -11.84 -34.03
N ARG A 179 0.17 -11.49 -33.30
CA ARG A 179 0.08 -10.22 -32.56
C ARG A 179 0.89 -10.22 -31.26
N LEU A 180 0.79 -11.29 -30.49
CA LEU A 180 1.26 -11.34 -29.10
C LEU A 180 2.68 -11.91 -28.96
N LEU A 181 3.10 -12.85 -29.81
CA LEU A 181 4.40 -13.51 -29.67
C LEU A 181 5.59 -12.55 -29.91
N PRO A 182 5.61 -11.68 -30.93
CA PRO A 182 6.75 -10.78 -31.15
C PRO A 182 7.10 -9.88 -29.95
N PRO A 183 6.16 -9.15 -29.31
CA PRO A 183 6.48 -8.37 -28.12
C PRO A 183 6.88 -9.24 -26.92
N VAL A 184 6.36 -10.46 -26.80
CA VAL A 184 6.76 -11.41 -25.75
C VAL A 184 8.22 -11.84 -25.94
N MET A 185 8.57 -12.29 -27.14
CA MET A 185 9.92 -12.71 -27.52
C MET A 185 10.94 -11.60 -27.32
N ALA A 186 10.59 -10.36 -27.69
CA ALA A 186 11.46 -9.20 -27.48
C ALA A 186 11.85 -9.02 -26.00
N GLN A 187 10.90 -9.22 -25.07
CA GLN A 187 11.14 -9.04 -23.63
C GLN A 187 11.94 -10.18 -23.01
N PHE A 188 11.66 -11.44 -23.40
CA PHE A 188 12.49 -12.57 -23.01
C PHE A 188 13.93 -12.39 -23.51
N ASN A 189 14.11 -12.05 -24.80
CA ASN A 189 15.43 -11.79 -25.38
C ASN A 189 16.15 -10.62 -24.69
N ALA A 190 15.43 -9.56 -24.32
CA ALA A 190 16.01 -8.44 -23.58
C ALA A 190 16.49 -8.86 -22.18
N LEU A 191 15.69 -9.64 -21.45
CA LEU A 191 16.06 -10.14 -20.12
C LEU A 191 17.22 -11.13 -20.19
N MET A 192 17.17 -12.11 -21.11
CA MET A 192 18.22 -13.11 -21.30
C MET A 192 19.56 -12.44 -21.65
N ARG A 193 19.57 -11.47 -22.57
CA ARG A 193 20.76 -10.65 -22.87
C ARG A 193 21.25 -9.88 -21.65
N ARG A 194 20.36 -9.21 -20.92
CA ARG A 194 20.69 -8.46 -19.69
C ARG A 194 21.29 -9.35 -18.60
N ARG A 195 20.90 -10.62 -18.56
CA ARG A 195 21.36 -11.62 -17.57
C ARG A 195 22.47 -12.53 -18.08
N ARG A 196 22.90 -12.36 -19.33
CA ARG A 196 23.95 -13.17 -19.98
C ARG A 196 23.64 -14.67 -19.93
N VAL A 197 22.38 -15.02 -20.20
CA VAL A 197 21.95 -16.43 -20.31
C VAL A 197 22.70 -17.09 -21.49
N PRO A 198 23.19 -18.33 -21.36
CA PRO A 198 23.87 -19.04 -22.44
C PRO A 198 23.02 -19.17 -23.71
N GLU A 199 23.63 -19.07 -24.89
CA GLU A 199 22.91 -19.09 -26.18
C GLU A 199 22.14 -20.40 -26.43
N THR A 200 22.64 -21.53 -25.92
CA THR A 200 21.96 -22.82 -25.98
C THR A 200 20.63 -22.81 -25.22
N GLU A 201 20.64 -22.26 -24.00
CA GLU A 201 19.44 -22.08 -23.18
C GLU A 201 18.50 -21.04 -23.79
N ALA A 202 19.04 -19.91 -24.27
CA ALA A 202 18.24 -18.88 -24.94
C ALA A 202 17.56 -19.39 -26.21
N SER A 203 18.22 -20.28 -26.97
CA SER A 203 17.64 -20.91 -28.17
C SER A 203 16.52 -21.88 -27.82
N ARG A 204 16.69 -22.71 -26.77
CA ARG A 204 15.64 -23.59 -26.25
C ARG A 204 14.41 -22.79 -25.82
N VAL A 205 14.61 -21.73 -25.02
CA VAL A 205 13.53 -20.86 -24.53
C VAL A 205 12.77 -20.21 -25.68
N ARG A 206 13.47 -19.78 -26.74
CA ARG A 206 12.84 -19.22 -27.94
C ARG A 206 11.94 -20.23 -28.64
N ALA A 207 12.44 -21.45 -28.88
CA ALA A 207 11.67 -22.52 -29.52
C ALA A 207 10.44 -22.90 -28.68
N GLU A 208 10.59 -23.05 -27.36
CA GLU A 208 9.48 -23.38 -26.46
C GLU A 208 8.42 -22.26 -26.40
N LEU A 209 8.82 -20.99 -26.48
CA LEU A 209 7.87 -19.88 -26.58
C LEU A 209 7.14 -19.87 -27.93
N GLU A 210 7.84 -20.17 -29.03
CA GLU A 210 7.23 -20.27 -30.36
C GLU A 210 6.19 -21.40 -30.44
N GLU A 211 6.43 -22.52 -29.77
CA GLU A 211 5.50 -23.67 -29.77
C GLU A 211 4.41 -23.58 -28.70
N GLY A 212 4.74 -23.09 -27.50
CA GLY A 212 3.92 -23.25 -26.30
C GLY A 212 3.24 -21.99 -25.76
N PHE A 213 3.56 -20.80 -26.29
CA PHE A 213 3.10 -19.54 -25.70
C PHE A 213 1.58 -19.43 -25.62
N ILE A 214 0.85 -19.71 -26.70
CA ILE A 214 -0.61 -19.57 -26.70
C ILE A 214 -1.27 -20.61 -25.78
N PHE A 215 -0.78 -21.85 -25.76
CA PHE A 215 -1.26 -22.86 -24.81
C PHE A 215 -1.03 -22.42 -23.36
N THR A 216 0.09 -21.74 -23.10
CA THR A 216 0.36 -21.16 -21.77
C THR A 216 -0.63 -20.05 -21.41
N LEU A 217 -1.17 -19.30 -22.38
CA LEU A 217 -2.21 -18.30 -22.12
C LEU A 217 -3.57 -18.92 -21.77
N LEU A 218 -3.84 -20.13 -22.27
CA LEU A 218 -5.10 -20.86 -22.11
C LEU A 218 -5.11 -21.79 -20.88
N ASP A 219 -3.96 -22.04 -20.26
CA ASP A 219 -3.82 -22.94 -19.12
C ASP A 219 -4.40 -22.35 -17.81
N ASP A 220 -5.23 -23.10 -17.09
CA ASP A 220 -5.83 -22.72 -15.79
C ASP A 220 -5.29 -23.55 -14.60
N ALA A 221 -4.08 -24.12 -14.71
CA ALA A 221 -3.50 -24.98 -13.67
C ALA A 221 -3.44 -24.38 -12.23
N TRP A 222 -3.67 -23.07 -12.04
CA TRP A 222 -3.56 -22.38 -10.75
C TRP A 222 -4.74 -21.44 -10.42
N GLY A 223 -5.88 -21.58 -11.09
CA GLY A 223 -7.10 -20.82 -10.80
C GLY A 223 -7.04 -19.33 -11.17
N VAL A 224 -6.09 -18.91 -11.99
CA VAL A 224 -6.09 -17.61 -12.67
C VAL A 224 -5.52 -17.82 -14.06
N GLU A 225 -6.40 -17.76 -15.06
CA GLU A 225 -6.04 -17.93 -16.46
C GLU A 225 -5.15 -16.76 -16.94
N PRO A 226 -3.97 -17.02 -17.53
CA PRO A 226 -3.04 -15.96 -17.91
C PRO A 226 -3.59 -15.01 -18.98
N ARG A 227 -4.52 -15.48 -19.82
CA ARG A 227 -5.30 -14.62 -20.73
C ARG A 227 -6.08 -13.52 -20.00
N LEU A 228 -6.62 -13.78 -18.81
CA LEU A 228 -7.33 -12.79 -18.00
C LEU A 228 -6.35 -11.76 -17.41
N ASP A 229 -5.17 -12.20 -16.94
CA ASP A 229 -4.11 -11.29 -16.47
C ASP A 229 -3.63 -10.37 -17.61
N LEU A 230 -3.57 -10.88 -18.84
CA LEU A 230 -3.23 -10.11 -20.03
C LEU A 230 -4.34 -9.11 -20.39
N ALA A 231 -5.61 -9.53 -20.45
CA ALA A 231 -6.75 -8.66 -20.73
C ALA A 231 -6.80 -7.48 -19.76
N LEU A 232 -6.63 -7.75 -18.46
CA LEU A 232 -6.60 -6.71 -17.44
C LEU A 232 -5.42 -5.75 -17.59
N ARG A 233 -4.25 -6.21 -18.08
CA ARG A 233 -3.12 -5.31 -18.40
C ARG A 233 -3.38 -4.40 -19.59
N VAL A 234 -4.26 -4.79 -20.52
CA VAL A 234 -4.72 -3.92 -21.60
C VAL A 234 -5.60 -2.82 -21.02
N LEU A 235 -6.59 -3.20 -20.20
CA LEU A 235 -7.48 -2.28 -19.49
C LEU A 235 -6.72 -1.29 -18.58
N GLU A 236 -5.65 -1.75 -17.90
CA GLU A 236 -4.76 -0.86 -17.13
C GLU A 236 -4.19 0.30 -17.95
N SER A 237 -4.04 0.13 -19.26
CA SER A 237 -3.48 1.17 -20.12
C SER A 237 -4.52 2.15 -20.63
N ALA A 238 -5.81 1.81 -20.62
CA ALA A 238 -6.89 2.58 -21.27
C ALA A 238 -7.08 4.01 -20.71
N GLY A 239 -6.50 4.32 -19.55
CA GLY A 239 -6.57 5.64 -18.94
C GLY A 239 -5.34 5.94 -18.07
N PRO A 240 -5.32 7.10 -17.39
CA PRO A 240 -4.20 7.50 -16.56
C PRO A 240 -3.98 6.51 -15.41
N GLY A 241 -2.82 5.82 -15.45
CA GLY A 241 -2.35 5.00 -14.36
C GLY A 241 -3.01 3.62 -14.25
N TRP A 242 -3.95 3.46 -13.33
CA TRP A 242 -4.69 2.20 -13.10
C TRP A 242 -6.13 2.44 -12.63
N LEU A 243 -6.57 3.71 -12.60
CA LEU A 243 -7.93 4.14 -12.32
C LEU A 243 -8.99 3.31 -13.07
N PRO A 244 -8.81 2.96 -14.37
CA PRO A 244 -9.79 2.15 -15.08
C PRO A 244 -10.10 0.79 -14.43
N LEU A 245 -9.12 0.16 -13.77
CA LEU A 245 -9.37 -1.09 -13.05
C LEU A 245 -10.13 -0.86 -11.73
N ALA A 246 -9.88 0.26 -11.06
CA ALA A 246 -10.56 0.59 -9.81
C ALA A 246 -12.06 0.78 -10.05
N ASP A 247 -12.40 1.48 -11.13
CA ASP A 247 -13.77 1.81 -11.52
C ASP A 247 -14.59 0.58 -11.92
N MET A 248 -13.93 -0.54 -12.24
CA MET A 248 -14.59 -1.81 -12.55
C MET A 248 -14.97 -2.62 -11.30
N LEU A 249 -14.48 -2.26 -10.10
CA LEU A 249 -14.77 -3.01 -8.88
C LEU A 249 -16.23 -2.81 -8.45
N THR A 250 -16.92 -3.91 -8.16
CA THR A 250 -18.16 -3.87 -7.38
C THR A 250 -17.87 -3.49 -5.93
N PRO A 251 -18.88 -3.05 -5.16
CA PRO A 251 -18.73 -2.83 -3.71
C PRO A 251 -18.11 -4.01 -2.95
N ALA A 252 -18.47 -5.25 -3.30
CA ALA A 252 -17.91 -6.46 -2.69
C ALA A 252 -16.44 -6.66 -3.06
N GLU A 253 -16.10 -6.55 -4.36
CA GLU A 253 -14.71 -6.64 -4.85
C GLU A 253 -13.81 -5.52 -4.29
N ALA A 254 -14.37 -4.32 -4.10
CA ALA A 254 -13.69 -3.20 -3.47
C ALA A 254 -13.36 -3.46 -2.00
N ARG A 255 -14.29 -4.05 -1.24
CA ARG A 255 -14.03 -4.50 0.14
C ARG A 255 -12.98 -5.60 0.20
N GLU A 256 -13.02 -6.56 -0.71
CA GLU A 256 -12.00 -7.60 -0.76
C GLU A 256 -10.61 -7.02 -1.06
N ALA A 257 -10.51 -6.13 -2.05
CA ALA A 257 -9.28 -5.43 -2.36
C ALA A 257 -8.78 -4.63 -1.15
N ALA A 258 -9.67 -3.93 -0.45
CA ALA A 258 -9.38 -3.19 0.78
C ALA A 258 -8.78 -4.08 1.87
N CYS A 259 -9.42 -5.21 2.18
CA CYS A 259 -8.93 -6.16 3.18
C CYS A 259 -7.54 -6.69 2.80
N CYS A 260 -7.37 -7.11 1.55
CA CYS A 260 -6.10 -7.63 1.04
C CYS A 260 -4.96 -6.59 1.13
N LEU A 261 -5.26 -5.30 0.98
CA LEU A 261 -4.31 -4.21 1.19
C LEU A 261 -4.05 -3.95 2.68
N ALA A 262 -5.09 -3.89 3.52
CA ALA A 262 -5.01 -3.51 4.92
C ALA A 262 -4.33 -4.56 5.83
N GLU A 263 -4.48 -5.84 5.52
CA GLU A 263 -3.84 -6.92 6.29
C GLU A 263 -2.32 -6.98 6.12
N ARG A 264 -1.82 -6.44 5.00
CA ARG A 264 -0.39 -6.42 4.71
C ARG A 264 0.31 -5.44 5.65
N ARG A 265 1.26 -5.94 6.43
CA ARG A 265 2.09 -5.13 7.38
C ARG A 265 2.63 -3.82 6.79
N ARG A 266 2.93 -3.79 5.48
CA ARG A 266 3.49 -2.62 4.80
C ARG A 266 2.52 -1.44 4.62
N TRP A 267 1.21 -1.69 4.57
CA TRP A 267 0.17 -0.65 4.46
C TRP A 267 -0.20 -0.04 5.81
N GLY A 268 0.15 -0.72 6.91
CA GLY A 268 -0.17 -0.29 8.26
C GLY A 268 0.18 1.18 8.58
N PRO A 269 1.41 1.67 8.28
CA PRO A 269 1.76 3.07 8.49
C PRO A 269 0.86 4.05 7.73
N THR A 270 0.60 3.77 6.44
CA THR A 270 -0.29 4.59 5.60
C THR A 270 -1.70 4.65 6.17
N LEU A 271 -2.30 3.50 6.47
CA LEU A 271 -3.68 3.45 6.96
C LEU A 271 -3.83 4.03 8.37
N ARG A 272 -2.79 3.98 9.21
CA ARG A 272 -2.77 4.68 10.51
C ARG A 272 -2.70 6.20 10.36
N ALA A 273 -2.01 6.70 9.33
CA ALA A 273 -1.97 8.14 9.06
C ALA A 273 -3.33 8.67 8.56
N VAL A 274 -4.06 7.86 7.78
CA VAL A 274 -5.40 8.19 7.27
C VAL A 274 -6.47 8.06 8.35
N TRP A 275 -6.47 6.95 9.10
CA TRP A 275 -7.42 6.72 10.20
C TRP A 275 -6.67 6.53 11.53
N PRO A 276 -6.20 7.62 12.16
CA PRO A 276 -5.42 7.54 13.41
C PRO A 276 -6.25 6.98 14.57
N LEU A 277 -7.56 7.22 14.57
CA LEU A 277 -8.48 6.71 15.58
C LEU A 277 -8.80 5.22 15.40
N ALA A 278 -8.60 4.66 14.20
CA ALA A 278 -8.84 3.26 13.96
C ALA A 278 -7.73 2.41 14.57
N ARG A 279 -8.03 1.71 15.67
CA ARG A 279 -7.01 1.08 16.52
C ARG A 279 -6.51 -0.24 15.92
N THR A 280 -7.39 -1.05 15.35
CA THR A 280 -7.07 -2.40 14.85
C THR A 280 -6.81 -2.42 13.34
N ARG A 281 -6.19 -3.50 12.83
CA ARG A 281 -6.05 -3.71 11.38
C ARG A 281 -7.40 -3.96 10.71
N ALA A 282 -8.28 -4.71 11.37
CA ALA A 282 -9.62 -5.04 10.88
C ALA A 282 -10.50 -3.78 10.73
N ASP A 283 -10.46 -2.86 11.70
CA ASP A 283 -11.20 -1.58 11.62
C ASP A 283 -10.71 -0.73 10.43
N ARG A 284 -9.39 -0.62 10.24
CA ARG A 284 -8.83 0.06 9.06
C ARG A 284 -9.20 -0.63 7.74
N ALA A 285 -9.31 -1.96 7.73
CA ALA A 285 -9.77 -2.72 6.57
C ALA A 285 -11.25 -2.45 6.28
N SER A 286 -12.11 -2.46 7.30
CA SER A 286 -13.55 -2.13 7.20
C SER A 286 -13.75 -0.73 6.64
N ARG A 287 -13.11 0.28 7.23
CA ARG A 287 -13.20 1.68 6.78
C ARG A 287 -12.69 1.87 5.36
N LEU A 288 -11.60 1.18 4.99
CA LEU A 288 -11.11 1.20 3.62
C LEU A 288 -12.11 0.55 2.67
N GLY A 289 -12.71 -0.58 3.05
CA GLY A 289 -13.72 -1.27 2.26
C GLY A 289 -14.98 -0.42 2.07
N GLU A 290 -15.49 0.19 3.13
CA GLU A 290 -16.60 1.14 3.10
C GLU A 290 -16.29 2.32 2.17
N ARG A 291 -15.13 2.97 2.33
CA ARG A 291 -14.72 4.10 1.49
C ARG A 291 -14.61 3.72 0.02
N LEU A 292 -13.96 2.60 -0.30
CA LEU A 292 -13.81 2.13 -1.68
C LEU A 292 -15.11 1.60 -2.28
N SER A 293 -16.07 1.15 -1.46
CA SER A 293 -17.39 0.75 -1.96
C SER A 293 -18.24 1.93 -2.41
N VAL A 294 -17.98 3.13 -1.89
CA VAL A 294 -18.64 4.38 -2.28
C VAL A 294 -17.89 5.08 -3.41
N ASP A 295 -16.56 5.09 -3.33
CA ASP A 295 -15.68 5.80 -4.26
C ASP A 295 -14.43 4.94 -4.56
N PRO A 296 -14.51 4.01 -5.55
CA PRO A 296 -13.38 3.19 -5.95
C PRO A 296 -12.18 4.02 -6.46
N GLY A 297 -12.46 5.18 -7.06
CA GLY A 297 -11.44 6.12 -7.56
C GLY A 297 -10.52 6.63 -6.46
N TRP A 298 -10.98 6.64 -5.21
CA TRP A 298 -10.19 7.01 -4.03
C TRP A 298 -8.98 6.11 -3.77
N LEU A 299 -8.94 4.90 -4.34
CA LEU A 299 -7.77 4.03 -4.20
C LEU A 299 -6.51 4.66 -4.82
N ALA A 300 -6.66 5.47 -5.88
CA ALA A 300 -5.55 6.09 -6.60
C ALA A 300 -4.75 7.08 -5.74
N PRO A 301 -5.39 8.10 -5.14
CA PRO A 301 -4.71 8.99 -4.21
C PRO A 301 -4.24 8.25 -2.95
N LEU A 302 -4.97 7.25 -2.46
CA LEU A 302 -4.51 6.43 -1.33
C LEU A 302 -3.22 5.66 -1.65
N THR A 303 -3.11 5.10 -2.86
CA THR A 303 -1.90 4.40 -3.31
C THR A 303 -0.73 5.36 -3.42
N ASP A 304 -0.94 6.57 -3.94
CA ASP A 304 0.10 7.60 -3.96
C ASP A 304 0.57 7.98 -2.55
N LEU A 305 -0.35 8.06 -1.58
CA LEU A 305 0.00 8.29 -0.19
C LEU A 305 0.81 7.11 0.36
N HIS A 306 0.45 5.87 -0.02
CA HIS A 306 1.24 4.69 0.32
C HIS A 306 2.65 4.76 -0.26
N LEU A 307 2.80 5.15 -1.53
CA LEU A 307 4.11 5.32 -2.16
C LEU A 307 4.96 6.38 -1.44
N CYS A 308 4.37 7.52 -1.09
CA CYS A 308 4.99 8.55 -0.26
C CYS A 308 5.48 7.96 1.07
N ALA A 309 4.60 7.27 1.81
CA ALA A 309 4.96 6.61 3.08
C ALA A 309 6.13 5.62 2.91
N ARG A 310 6.18 4.86 1.81
CA ARG A 310 7.26 3.90 1.53
C ARG A 310 8.59 4.56 1.20
N LEU A 311 8.58 5.71 0.54
CA LEU A 311 9.79 6.51 0.30
C LEU A 311 10.32 7.04 1.63
N LEU A 312 9.46 7.67 2.43
CA LEU A 312 9.81 8.23 3.74
C LEU A 312 10.36 7.15 4.69
N GLU A 313 9.69 6.00 4.80
CA GLU A 313 10.18 4.88 5.61
C GLU A 313 11.56 4.39 5.15
N ARG A 314 11.83 4.38 3.84
CA ARG A 314 13.14 3.98 3.33
C ARG A 314 14.20 5.01 3.69
N TRP A 315 13.92 6.31 3.54
CA TRP A 315 14.89 7.37 3.79
C TRP A 315 15.34 7.42 5.26
N ARG A 316 14.47 7.04 6.20
CA ARG A 316 14.81 6.92 7.63
C ARG A 316 15.78 5.79 7.96
N VAL A 317 15.99 4.83 7.06
CA VAL A 317 16.92 3.72 7.30
C VAL A 317 18.35 4.26 7.37
N LYS A 318 19.11 3.85 8.39
CA LYS A 318 20.53 4.17 8.55
C LYS A 318 21.43 3.46 7.52
N ASP A 319 21.20 3.72 6.25
CA ASP A 319 21.89 3.15 5.10
C ASP A 319 22.21 4.28 4.10
N PRO A 320 23.47 4.53 3.74
CA PRO A 320 23.84 5.57 2.76
C PRO A 320 23.19 5.42 1.38
N LEU A 321 22.71 4.21 1.04
CA LEU A 321 21.97 3.94 -0.20
C LEU A 321 20.46 4.13 -0.05
N ALA A 322 19.96 4.55 1.11
CA ALA A 322 18.54 4.74 1.38
C ALA A 322 17.91 5.79 0.46
N THR A 323 18.61 6.90 0.23
CA THR A 323 18.20 8.03 -0.61
C THR A 323 18.61 7.89 -2.07
N HIS A 324 19.23 6.77 -2.46
CA HIS A 324 19.71 6.57 -3.83
C HIS A 324 18.54 6.55 -4.84
N PRO A 325 18.63 7.26 -5.98
CA PRO A 325 17.52 7.43 -6.92
C PRO A 325 16.94 6.12 -7.46
N ASP A 326 17.80 5.16 -7.82
CA ASP A 326 17.38 3.83 -8.30
C ASP A 326 16.57 3.05 -7.25
N HIS A 327 16.80 3.29 -5.95
CA HIS A 327 16.02 2.67 -4.88
C HIS A 327 14.63 3.30 -4.79
N GLY A 328 14.52 4.63 -4.88
CA GLY A 328 13.24 5.33 -4.96
C GLY A 328 12.39 4.84 -6.13
N ALA A 329 12.95 4.84 -7.35
CA ALA A 329 12.25 4.36 -8.55
C ALA A 329 11.78 2.91 -8.38
N ARG A 330 12.62 2.05 -7.82
CA ARG A 330 12.28 0.65 -7.54
C ARG A 330 11.16 0.51 -6.51
N ILE A 331 11.15 1.32 -5.45
CA ILE A 331 10.08 1.35 -4.45
C ILE A 331 8.75 1.71 -5.11
N LEU A 332 8.74 2.77 -5.92
CA LEU A 332 7.54 3.21 -6.62
C LEU A 332 7.01 2.14 -7.56
N GLN A 333 7.86 1.64 -8.47
CA GLN A 333 7.48 0.62 -9.44
C GLN A 333 7.02 -0.68 -8.78
N GLN A 334 7.70 -1.15 -7.73
CA GLN A 334 7.33 -2.40 -7.05
C GLN A 334 5.99 -2.28 -6.32
N ASN A 335 5.72 -1.17 -5.63
CA ASN A 335 4.48 -1.02 -4.89
C ASN A 335 3.29 -0.74 -5.82
N LEU A 336 3.47 0.07 -6.88
CA LEU A 336 2.48 0.22 -7.94
C LEU A 336 2.14 -1.13 -8.60
N SER A 337 3.16 -1.91 -8.96
CA SER A 337 2.97 -3.23 -9.55
C SER A 337 2.21 -4.18 -8.63
N ARG A 338 2.43 -4.09 -7.31
CA ARG A 338 1.71 -4.89 -6.32
C ARG A 338 0.24 -4.50 -6.22
N VAL A 339 -0.08 -3.21 -6.18
CA VAL A 339 -1.48 -2.73 -6.15
C VAL A 339 -2.21 -3.18 -7.42
N ARG A 340 -1.62 -2.92 -8.58
CA ARG A 340 -2.14 -3.38 -9.88
C ARG A 340 -2.39 -4.88 -9.92
N ALA A 341 -1.39 -5.67 -9.52
CA ALA A 341 -1.54 -7.13 -9.46
C ALA A 341 -2.72 -7.55 -8.56
N ARG A 342 -2.95 -6.86 -7.44
CA ARG A 342 -4.07 -7.16 -6.53
C ARG A 342 -5.42 -6.87 -7.16
N LEU A 343 -5.57 -5.72 -7.80
CA LEU A 343 -6.77 -5.39 -8.56
C LEU A 343 -7.06 -6.43 -9.63
N ARG A 344 -6.01 -6.85 -10.37
CA ARG A 344 -6.15 -7.91 -11.38
C ARG A 344 -6.56 -9.25 -10.78
N ALA A 345 -6.01 -9.60 -9.62
CA ALA A 345 -6.34 -10.84 -8.92
C ALA A 345 -7.80 -10.88 -8.44
N VAL A 346 -8.39 -9.73 -8.11
CA VAL A 346 -9.82 -9.61 -7.75
C VAL A 346 -10.68 -9.65 -9.02
N LEU A 347 -10.40 -8.80 -10.00
CA LEU A 347 -11.20 -8.68 -11.23
C LEU A 347 -11.19 -9.93 -12.11
N SER A 348 -10.11 -10.73 -12.07
CA SER A 348 -10.03 -12.00 -12.82
C SER A 348 -11.03 -13.07 -12.36
N ARG A 349 -11.78 -12.85 -11.27
CA ARG A 349 -12.86 -13.76 -10.83
C ARG A 349 -14.17 -13.60 -11.59
N SER A 350 -14.31 -12.49 -12.31
CA SER A 350 -15.55 -12.11 -13.02
C SER A 350 -15.24 -11.92 -14.51
N PRO A 351 -14.73 -12.96 -15.22
CA PRO A 351 -14.22 -12.85 -16.59
C PRO A 351 -15.26 -12.31 -17.59
N GLU A 352 -16.54 -12.60 -17.36
CA GLU A 352 -17.67 -12.15 -18.16
C GLU A 352 -17.79 -10.61 -18.22
N ARG A 353 -17.23 -9.90 -17.24
CA ARG A 353 -17.26 -8.43 -17.16
C ARG A 353 -16.09 -7.75 -17.86
N LEU A 354 -15.15 -8.51 -18.42
CA LEU A 354 -13.93 -7.96 -19.03
C LEU A 354 -14.08 -7.63 -20.51
N LEU A 355 -14.94 -8.36 -21.24
CA LEU A 355 -15.01 -8.27 -22.69
C LEU A 355 -15.48 -6.89 -23.16
N GLU A 356 -16.63 -6.41 -22.67
CA GLU A 356 -17.20 -5.13 -23.10
C GLU A 356 -16.25 -3.95 -22.86
N PRO A 357 -15.67 -3.75 -21.64
CA PRO A 357 -14.69 -2.69 -21.42
C PRO A 357 -13.48 -2.79 -22.35
N LEU A 358 -13.04 -4.01 -22.66
CA LEU A 358 -11.87 -4.25 -23.50
C LEU A 358 -12.13 -3.82 -24.96
N MET A 359 -13.35 -4.01 -25.46
CA MET A 359 -13.72 -3.56 -26.81
C MET A 359 -13.81 -2.04 -26.93
N THR A 360 -13.98 -1.31 -25.82
CA THR A 360 -14.05 0.16 -25.82
C THR A 360 -12.69 0.86 -25.72
N VAL A 361 -11.60 0.11 -25.61
CA VAL A 361 -10.26 0.68 -25.45
C VAL A 361 -9.78 1.28 -26.78
N GLU A 362 -9.49 2.57 -26.78
CA GLU A 362 -8.86 3.26 -27.92
C GLU A 362 -7.46 2.68 -28.22
N ALA A 363 -7.12 2.48 -29.50
CA ALA A 363 -5.85 1.89 -29.94
C ALA A 363 -5.58 0.51 -29.30
N LEU A 364 -6.61 -0.34 -29.33
CA LEU A 364 -6.63 -1.66 -28.70
C LEU A 364 -5.45 -2.53 -29.11
N ASP A 365 -5.04 -2.53 -30.38
CA ASP A 365 -3.92 -3.36 -30.85
C ASP A 365 -2.58 -2.93 -30.24
N GLU A 366 -2.26 -1.63 -30.28
CA GLU A 366 -1.03 -1.09 -29.70
C GLU A 366 -0.97 -1.38 -28.19
N ARG A 367 -2.10 -1.18 -27.49
CA ARG A 367 -2.22 -1.45 -26.06
C ARG A 367 -2.11 -2.93 -25.73
N THR A 368 -2.65 -3.80 -26.59
CA THR A 368 -2.53 -5.25 -26.49
C THR A 368 -1.07 -5.69 -26.61
N ARG A 369 -0.34 -5.21 -27.61
CA ARG A 369 1.10 -5.50 -27.77
C ARG A 369 1.93 -4.97 -26.60
N SER A 370 1.62 -3.77 -26.11
CA SER A 370 2.26 -3.16 -24.93
C SER A 370 1.99 -3.96 -23.65
N ALA A 371 0.75 -4.43 -23.46
CA ALA A 371 0.36 -5.30 -22.35
C ALA A 371 1.08 -6.66 -22.42
N ALA A 372 1.18 -7.25 -23.62
CA ALA A 372 1.91 -8.50 -23.86
C ALA A 372 3.39 -8.37 -23.49
N ALA A 373 4.03 -7.26 -23.85
CA ALA A 373 5.40 -6.96 -23.43
C ALA A 373 5.52 -6.86 -21.89
N ARG A 374 4.61 -6.14 -21.22
CA ARG A 374 4.62 -6.03 -19.74
C ARG A 374 4.38 -7.37 -19.06
N PHE A 375 3.48 -8.19 -19.63
CA PHE A 375 3.21 -9.55 -19.17
C PHE A 375 4.47 -10.42 -19.30
N ALA A 376 5.08 -10.46 -20.48
CA ALA A 376 6.27 -11.23 -20.77
C ALA A 376 7.46 -10.84 -19.88
N TRP A 377 7.68 -9.54 -19.66
CA TRP A 377 8.72 -9.09 -18.73
C TRP A 377 8.50 -9.61 -17.31
N ALA A 378 7.26 -9.58 -16.81
CA ALA A 378 6.93 -10.10 -15.49
C ALA A 378 7.09 -11.63 -15.41
N TRP A 379 6.69 -12.34 -16.46
CA TRP A 379 6.82 -13.78 -16.57
C TRP A 379 8.30 -14.20 -16.65
N ALA A 380 9.07 -13.67 -17.59
CA ALA A 380 10.49 -13.97 -17.77
C ALA A 380 11.30 -13.71 -16.49
N ARG A 381 10.98 -12.65 -15.74
CA ARG A 381 11.64 -12.35 -14.45
C ARG A 381 11.37 -13.39 -13.36
N ARG A 382 10.21 -14.04 -13.39
CA ARG A 382 9.86 -15.12 -12.46
C ARG A 382 10.46 -16.45 -12.89
N GLU A 383 10.60 -16.67 -14.19
CA GLU A 383 11.20 -17.88 -14.75
C GLU A 383 12.73 -17.89 -14.60
N LEU A 384 13.36 -16.72 -14.50
CA LEU A 384 14.82 -16.60 -14.40
C LEU A 384 15.45 -17.41 -13.25
N PRO A 385 14.94 -17.41 -12.00
CA PRO A 385 15.45 -18.30 -10.94
C PRO A 385 15.17 -19.79 -11.16
N HIS A 386 14.29 -20.13 -12.11
CA HIS A 386 13.87 -21.50 -12.43
C HIS A 386 14.40 -21.95 -13.79
N HIS A 387 15.48 -21.32 -14.29
CA HIS A 387 16.14 -21.67 -15.56
C HIS A 387 15.18 -21.76 -16.76
N PHE A 388 14.15 -20.90 -16.77
CA PHE A 388 13.15 -20.87 -17.83
C PHE A 388 12.59 -22.26 -18.15
N THR A 389 12.05 -22.92 -17.13
CA THR A 389 11.31 -24.18 -17.31
C THR A 389 9.98 -23.95 -18.04
N LEU A 390 9.53 -22.69 -18.16
CA LEU A 390 8.37 -22.26 -18.96
C LEU A 390 7.10 -23.09 -18.71
N GLY A 391 6.95 -23.61 -17.50
CA GLY A 391 5.69 -24.24 -17.07
C GLY A 391 4.55 -23.22 -17.05
N SER A 392 3.37 -23.66 -16.61
CA SER A 392 2.15 -22.83 -16.48
C SER A 392 2.49 -21.41 -15.99
N ALA A 393 2.26 -20.39 -16.82
CA ALA A 393 2.53 -19.01 -16.44
C ALA A 393 1.57 -18.64 -15.31
N LYS A 394 2.03 -18.69 -14.06
CA LYS A 394 1.14 -18.38 -12.91
C LYS A 394 0.51 -17.00 -13.05
N GLY A 395 -0.81 -16.88 -12.93
CA GLY A 395 -1.47 -15.57 -12.81
C GLY A 395 -1.08 -14.84 -11.52
N THR A 396 -1.62 -13.65 -11.30
CA THR A 396 -1.45 -13.02 -9.98
C THR A 396 -2.23 -13.83 -8.93
N ARG A 397 -1.57 -14.29 -7.85
CA ARG A 397 -2.23 -15.02 -6.75
C ARG A 397 -3.43 -14.24 -6.21
N ARG A 398 -4.61 -14.88 -6.25
CA ARG A 398 -5.87 -14.40 -5.67
C ARG A 398 -5.65 -13.81 -4.28
N CYS A 399 -6.32 -12.72 -3.98
CA CYS A 399 -6.48 -12.33 -2.58
C CYS A 399 -7.27 -13.43 -1.89
N GLU A 400 -6.78 -13.90 -0.75
CA GLU A 400 -7.66 -14.69 0.11
C GLU A 400 -8.68 -13.70 0.66
N PRO A 401 -9.99 -13.89 0.39
CA PRO A 401 -10.99 -13.07 1.04
C PRO A 401 -10.78 -13.25 2.54
N VAL A 402 -10.58 -12.14 3.23
CA VAL A 402 -10.76 -12.14 4.68
C VAL A 402 -12.24 -12.35 4.85
N GLU A 403 -12.65 -13.48 5.42
CA GLU A 403 -14.04 -13.64 5.82
C GLU A 403 -14.40 -12.39 6.61
N GLU A 404 -15.41 -11.65 6.14
CA GLU A 404 -16.02 -10.59 6.95
C GLU A 404 -16.40 -11.27 8.24
N LEU A 405 -15.61 -11.00 9.30
CA LEU A 405 -15.83 -11.65 10.58
C LEU A 405 -17.26 -11.31 10.97
N PRO A 406 -18.13 -12.33 11.10
CA PRO A 406 -19.51 -12.10 11.42
C PRO A 406 -19.58 -11.27 12.71
N PRO A 407 -20.59 -10.39 12.85
CA PRO A 407 -20.83 -9.77 14.14
C PRO A 407 -20.94 -10.86 15.21
N LEU A 408 -20.53 -10.54 16.44
CA LEU A 408 -20.76 -11.46 17.54
C LEU A 408 -22.27 -11.80 17.60
N PRO A 409 -22.63 -13.07 17.85
CA PRO A 409 -24.01 -13.44 18.03
C PRO A 409 -24.60 -12.68 19.23
N VAL A 410 -25.90 -12.40 19.24
CA VAL A 410 -26.53 -11.62 20.33
C VAL A 410 -26.35 -12.30 21.69
N GLU A 411 -26.22 -13.63 21.69
CA GLU A 411 -25.96 -14.45 22.86
C GLU A 411 -24.55 -14.23 23.46
N ALA A 412 -23.63 -13.58 22.73
CA ALA A 412 -22.28 -13.25 23.21
C ALA A 412 -22.25 -12.04 24.16
N ASP A 413 -23.31 -11.23 24.21
CA ASP A 413 -23.34 -9.96 24.93
C ASP A 413 -23.12 -10.10 26.45
N GLY A 414 -23.81 -11.06 27.07
CA GLY A 414 -23.66 -11.38 28.50
C GLY A 414 -22.27 -11.90 28.85
N PRO A 415 -21.77 -12.94 28.13
CA PRO A 415 -20.42 -13.46 28.31
C PRO A 415 -19.33 -12.40 28.08
N LEU A 416 -19.50 -11.53 27.09
CA LEU A 416 -18.54 -10.47 26.75
C LEU A 416 -18.35 -9.51 27.91
N ARG A 417 -19.46 -8.97 28.46
CA ARG A 417 -19.45 -8.06 29.61
C ARG A 417 -18.85 -8.72 30.85
N THR A 418 -19.24 -9.97 31.12
CA THR A 418 -18.73 -10.75 32.26
C THR A 418 -17.23 -11.01 32.13
N TRP A 419 -16.74 -11.31 30.93
CA TRP A 419 -15.31 -11.53 30.68
C TRP A 419 -14.49 -10.23 30.81
N VAL A 420 -15.03 -9.09 30.34
CA VAL A 420 -14.41 -7.77 30.56
C VAL A 420 -14.32 -7.45 32.04
N LEU A 421 -15.41 -7.64 32.80
CA LEU A 421 -15.42 -7.49 34.25
C LEU A 421 -14.37 -8.40 34.92
N LEU A 422 -14.29 -9.67 34.52
CA LEU A 422 -13.26 -10.59 35.01
C LEU A 422 -11.85 -10.05 34.76
N ALA A 423 -11.56 -9.52 33.57
CA ALA A 423 -10.25 -8.93 33.26
C ALA A 423 -9.93 -7.74 34.18
N VAL A 424 -10.90 -6.86 34.43
CA VAL A 424 -10.77 -5.74 35.38
C VAL A 424 -10.50 -6.23 36.80
N LEU A 425 -11.31 -7.18 37.31
CA LEU A 425 -11.14 -7.76 38.66
C LEU A 425 -9.86 -8.60 38.82
N ARG A 426 -9.26 -9.02 37.70
CA ARG A 426 -7.93 -9.64 37.65
C ARG A 426 -6.78 -8.63 37.56
N GLY A 427 -7.07 -7.34 37.40
CA GLY A 427 -6.09 -6.26 37.25
C GLY A 427 -5.39 -6.32 35.91
N LYS A 428 -6.14 -6.65 34.85
CA LYS A 428 -5.65 -6.85 33.47
C LYS A 428 -6.33 -5.91 32.48
N ASP A 429 -6.88 -4.81 32.94
CA ASP A 429 -7.54 -3.80 32.11
C ASP A 429 -6.58 -3.13 31.10
N GLU A 430 -5.35 -2.81 31.50
CA GLU A 430 -4.33 -2.31 30.56
C GLU A 430 -3.95 -3.35 29.49
N HIS A 431 -3.90 -4.62 29.89
CA HIS A 431 -3.60 -5.72 28.98
C HIS A 431 -4.75 -5.95 28.01
N LEU A 432 -5.99 -5.86 28.48
CA LEU A 432 -7.19 -5.89 27.67
C LEU A 432 -7.17 -4.77 26.61
N GLU A 433 -6.94 -3.52 27.01
CA GLU A 433 -6.89 -2.39 26.09
C GLU A 433 -5.76 -2.50 25.06
N ARG A 434 -4.58 -2.96 25.51
CA ARG A 434 -3.44 -3.24 24.63
C ARG A 434 -3.76 -4.35 23.65
N TRP A 435 -4.36 -5.45 24.12
CA TRP A 435 -4.71 -6.62 23.31
C TRP A 435 -5.81 -6.31 22.28
N VAL A 436 -6.85 -5.58 22.66
CA VAL A 436 -7.88 -5.08 21.73
C VAL A 436 -7.21 -4.26 20.61
N ARG A 437 -6.41 -3.25 20.98
CA ARG A 437 -5.72 -2.35 20.03
C ARG A 437 -4.72 -3.04 19.11
N THR A 438 -3.86 -3.89 19.66
CA THR A 438 -2.67 -4.40 18.94
C THR A 438 -2.83 -5.82 18.41
N GLY A 439 -3.67 -6.63 19.07
CA GLY A 439 -3.82 -8.05 18.81
C GLY A 439 -2.64 -8.93 19.19
N GLY A 440 -1.55 -8.34 19.65
CA GLY A 440 -0.53 -9.08 20.34
C GLY A 440 -1.01 -9.37 21.76
N THR A 441 -0.81 -10.59 22.22
CA THR A 441 -0.84 -10.90 23.67
C THR A 441 0.32 -10.23 24.40
N GLY A 442 1.34 -9.76 23.66
CA GLY A 442 2.29 -8.70 24.02
C GLY A 442 3.36 -9.10 25.04
N ASP A 443 3.02 -9.91 26.02
CA ASP A 443 3.85 -10.17 27.19
C ASP A 443 3.80 -11.66 27.54
N GLY A 444 4.91 -12.21 28.03
CA GLY A 444 4.96 -13.53 28.68
C GLY A 444 4.20 -13.58 30.01
N ASP A 445 3.20 -12.72 30.19
CA ASP A 445 2.38 -12.61 31.39
C ASP A 445 1.41 -13.79 31.46
N SER A 446 1.84 -14.80 32.22
CA SER A 446 1.02 -15.97 32.55
C SER A 446 -0.35 -15.62 33.13
N GLY A 447 -0.51 -14.44 33.75
CA GLY A 447 -1.79 -13.96 34.28
C GLY A 447 -2.78 -13.57 33.18
N TRP A 448 -2.31 -12.90 32.10
CA TRP A 448 -3.16 -12.57 30.95
C TRP A 448 -3.55 -13.82 30.16
N GLY A 449 -2.60 -14.75 29.97
CA GLY A 449 -2.88 -16.05 29.34
C GLY A 449 -3.99 -16.83 30.05
N ARG A 450 -4.03 -16.82 31.39
CA ARG A 450 -5.10 -17.45 32.18
C ARG A 450 -6.46 -16.78 32.03
N VAL A 451 -6.51 -15.48 31.74
CA VAL A 451 -7.77 -14.76 31.48
C VAL A 451 -8.29 -15.10 30.08
N LEU A 452 -7.41 -15.17 29.07
CA LEU A 452 -7.77 -15.62 27.72
C LEU A 452 -8.26 -17.07 27.69
N GLN A 453 -7.69 -17.95 28.52
CA GLN A 453 -8.16 -19.35 28.64
C GLN A 453 -9.59 -19.49 29.16
N GLN A 454 -10.13 -18.46 29.82
CA GLN A 454 -11.52 -18.43 30.33
C GLN A 454 -12.51 -17.86 29.31
N LEU A 455 -12.08 -17.63 28.05
CA LEU A 455 -13.00 -17.24 26.98
C LEU A 455 -13.89 -18.42 26.58
N PRO A 456 -15.22 -18.27 26.67
CA PRO A 456 -16.18 -19.27 26.25
C PRO A 456 -16.22 -19.33 24.71
N ASP A 457 -16.70 -20.44 24.18
CA ASP A 457 -16.70 -20.69 22.73
C ASP A 457 -17.57 -19.67 21.98
N ALA A 458 -18.62 -19.12 22.60
CA ALA A 458 -19.45 -18.07 22.01
C ALA A 458 -18.71 -16.75 21.72
N LEU A 459 -17.56 -16.53 22.38
CA LEU A 459 -16.69 -15.37 22.12
C LEU A 459 -15.52 -15.69 21.16
N ARG A 460 -15.46 -16.94 20.66
CA ARG A 460 -14.43 -17.38 19.73
C ARG A 460 -15.01 -17.50 18.32
N ASP A 461 -14.16 -17.24 17.35
CA ASP A 461 -14.45 -17.48 15.95
C ASP A 461 -14.48 -19.01 15.68
N ALA A 462 -14.99 -19.43 14.52
CA ALA A 462 -15.14 -20.86 14.17
C ALA A 462 -13.79 -21.63 14.14
N ASP A 463 -12.68 -20.92 13.91
CA ASP A 463 -11.31 -21.45 13.94
C ASP A 463 -10.66 -21.40 15.34
N GLY A 464 -11.42 -20.96 16.35
CA GLY A 464 -10.97 -20.79 17.73
C GLY A 464 -10.22 -19.48 17.99
N ALA A 465 -10.11 -18.58 16.99
CA ALA A 465 -9.53 -17.25 17.17
C ALA A 465 -10.51 -16.30 17.87
N THR A 466 -10.12 -15.03 18.05
CA THR A 466 -10.91 -14.03 18.80
C THR A 466 -11.01 -12.71 18.02
N HIS A 467 -11.03 -12.77 16.69
CA HIS A 467 -11.00 -11.61 15.84
C HIS A 467 -12.33 -10.83 15.87
N ALA A 468 -13.48 -11.51 15.81
CA ALA A 468 -14.80 -10.86 15.87
C ALA A 468 -14.99 -10.16 17.21
N MET A 469 -14.72 -10.86 18.32
CA MET A 469 -14.77 -10.31 19.67
C MET A 469 -13.87 -9.09 19.86
N ARG A 470 -12.62 -9.16 19.37
CA ARG A 470 -11.70 -8.01 19.45
C ARG A 470 -12.18 -6.81 18.64
N ARG A 471 -12.87 -7.04 17.53
CA ARG A 471 -13.48 -5.98 16.72
C ARG A 471 -14.63 -5.33 17.49
N ALA A 472 -15.52 -6.11 18.08
CA ALA A 472 -16.62 -5.61 18.92
C ALA A 472 -16.08 -4.78 20.10
N LEU A 473 -15.13 -5.32 20.87
CA LEU A 473 -14.50 -4.60 21.99
C LEU A 473 -13.72 -3.35 21.57
N ALA A 474 -13.24 -3.25 20.32
CA ALA A 474 -12.60 -2.01 19.88
C ALA A 474 -13.59 -0.84 19.82
N VAL A 475 -14.88 -1.12 19.71
CA VAL A 475 -15.98 -0.15 19.63
C VAL A 475 -16.68 -0.02 20.98
N GLU A 476 -17.08 -1.15 21.58
CA GLU A 476 -18.01 -1.20 22.71
C GLU A 476 -17.33 -1.11 24.08
N LEU A 477 -16.01 -1.34 24.18
CA LEU A 477 -15.32 -1.39 25.47
C LEU A 477 -15.51 -0.14 26.35
N PRO A 478 -15.51 1.10 25.82
CA PRO A 478 -15.82 2.28 26.63
C PRO A 478 -17.22 2.27 27.24
N GLU A 479 -18.22 1.81 26.47
CA GLU A 479 -19.61 1.72 26.92
C GLU A 479 -19.77 0.59 27.96
N ILE A 480 -19.16 -0.57 27.70
CA ILE A 480 -19.10 -1.68 28.67
C ILE A 480 -18.47 -1.21 29.99
N TYR A 481 -17.39 -0.41 29.95
CA TYR A 481 -16.82 0.14 31.18
C TYR A 481 -17.80 1.03 31.92
N THR A 482 -18.51 1.92 31.22
CA THR A 482 -19.53 2.78 31.83
C THR A 482 -20.69 1.98 32.42
N GLU A 483 -21.14 0.91 31.76
CA GLU A 483 -22.14 -0.01 32.31
C GLU A 483 -21.66 -0.74 33.58
N LEU A 484 -20.36 -1.09 33.65
CA LEU A 484 -19.77 -1.79 34.79
C LEU A 484 -19.44 -0.89 35.98
N GLU A 485 -19.40 0.43 35.80
CA GLU A 485 -19.00 1.40 36.84
C GLU A 485 -19.76 1.24 38.16
N PRO A 486 -21.12 1.18 38.20
CA PRO A 486 -21.86 1.04 39.46
C PRO A 486 -21.43 -0.19 40.28
N LEU A 487 -21.27 -1.34 39.61
CA LEU A 487 -20.81 -2.57 40.26
C LEU A 487 -19.36 -2.46 40.75
N LEU A 488 -18.50 -1.79 39.98
CA LEU A 488 -17.11 -1.57 40.37
C LEU A 488 -17.01 -0.63 41.59
N PHE A 489 -17.88 0.37 41.71
CA PHE A 489 -17.99 1.21 42.91
C PHE A 489 -18.37 0.36 44.12
N ASP A 490 -19.45 -0.42 44.02
CA ASP A 490 -19.90 -1.31 45.09
C ASP A 490 -18.80 -2.29 45.53
N LEU A 491 -18.01 -2.81 44.59
CA LEU A 491 -16.88 -3.69 44.86
C LEU A 491 -15.68 -2.96 45.49
N ALA A 492 -15.40 -1.73 45.07
CA ALA A 492 -14.30 -0.91 45.58
C ALA A 492 -14.50 -0.52 47.05
N ASP A 493 -15.75 -0.40 47.49
CA ASP A 493 -16.13 -0.01 48.86
C ASP A 493 -16.21 -1.20 49.83
N GLN A 494 -15.99 -2.43 49.37
CA GLN A 494 -16.07 -3.60 50.24
C GLN A 494 -14.90 -3.66 51.24
N PRO A 495 -15.17 -3.70 52.56
CA PRO A 495 -14.11 -3.81 53.55
C PRO A 495 -13.41 -5.17 53.45
N VAL A 496 -12.09 -5.19 53.62
CA VAL A 496 -11.28 -6.41 53.51
C VAL A 496 -11.29 -7.17 54.84
N ASP A 497 -12.29 -8.01 55.04
CA ASP A 497 -12.48 -8.83 56.25
C ASP A 497 -12.77 -10.31 55.91
N ARG A 498 -13.12 -11.11 56.93
CA ARG A 498 -13.47 -12.54 56.79
C ARG A 498 -14.73 -12.82 55.96
N SER A 499 -15.64 -11.85 55.84
CA SER A 499 -16.89 -11.92 55.07
C SER A 499 -16.79 -11.37 53.65
N LEU A 500 -15.64 -10.77 53.27
CA LEU A 500 -15.42 -10.19 51.93
C LEU A 500 -15.82 -11.13 50.80
N ARG A 501 -15.45 -12.41 50.89
CA ARG A 501 -15.77 -13.40 49.85
C ARG A 501 -17.28 -13.50 49.60
N SER A 502 -18.07 -13.63 50.67
CA SER A 502 -19.52 -13.76 50.59
C SER A 502 -20.16 -12.49 50.00
N ARG A 503 -19.68 -11.31 50.39
CA ARG A 503 -20.18 -10.02 49.85
C ARG A 503 -19.84 -9.86 48.38
N VAL A 504 -18.61 -10.13 47.97
CA VAL A 504 -18.20 -10.08 46.56
C VAL A 504 -18.99 -11.09 45.73
N GLU A 505 -19.15 -12.32 46.19
CA GLU A 505 -19.96 -13.33 45.48
C GLU A 505 -21.44 -12.88 45.36
N THR A 506 -21.99 -12.23 46.39
CA THR A 506 -23.35 -11.68 46.38
C THR A 506 -23.52 -10.54 45.37
N LEU A 507 -22.51 -9.66 45.25
CA LEU A 507 -22.52 -8.56 44.28
C LEU A 507 -22.37 -9.05 42.84
N LEU A 508 -21.51 -10.04 42.60
CA LEU A 508 -21.24 -10.52 41.25
C LEU A 508 -22.39 -11.36 40.68
N ARG A 509 -22.97 -12.26 41.49
CA ARG A 509 -23.93 -13.30 41.02
C ARG A 509 -25.08 -12.80 40.13
N PRO A 510 -25.79 -11.69 40.46
CA PRO A 510 -26.98 -11.29 39.71
C PRO A 510 -26.74 -10.96 38.23
N GLY A 511 -25.51 -10.57 37.87
CA GLY A 511 -25.15 -10.20 36.49
C GLY A 511 -23.98 -11.03 35.94
N TRP A 512 -23.59 -12.11 36.61
CA TRP A 512 -22.49 -12.95 36.17
C TRP A 512 -23.00 -14.02 35.20
N ASP A 513 -22.49 -14.01 33.98
CA ASP A 513 -22.85 -15.01 32.98
C ASP A 513 -22.28 -16.40 33.31
N ASP A 514 -23.13 -17.43 33.20
CA ASP A 514 -22.79 -18.82 33.55
C ASP A 514 -21.68 -19.43 32.66
N ALA A 515 -21.48 -18.88 31.45
CA ALA A 515 -20.41 -19.33 30.54
C ALA A 515 -19.01 -18.94 31.02
N ILE A 516 -18.91 -17.95 31.93
CA ILE A 516 -17.63 -17.49 32.50
C ILE A 516 -17.47 -18.06 33.91
N PRO A 517 -16.42 -18.83 34.22
CA PRO A 517 -16.21 -19.34 35.56
C PRO A 517 -16.03 -18.21 36.59
N VAL A 518 -16.83 -18.23 37.65
CA VAL A 518 -16.65 -17.31 38.79
C VAL A 518 -15.25 -17.50 39.38
N PRO A 519 -14.51 -16.43 39.70
CA PRO A 519 -13.17 -16.53 40.26
C PRO A 519 -13.13 -17.39 41.53
N SER A 520 -12.36 -18.48 41.51
CA SER A 520 -12.16 -19.34 42.68
C SER A 520 -11.31 -18.71 43.80
N GLY A 521 -10.65 -17.58 43.51
CA GLY A 521 -9.75 -16.91 44.45
C GLY A 521 -9.25 -15.56 43.98
N GLY A 522 -8.58 -14.84 44.88
CA GLY A 522 -8.12 -13.46 44.66
C GLY A 522 -9.09 -12.38 45.14
N PHE A 523 -10.16 -12.75 45.85
CA PHE A 523 -11.18 -11.85 46.40
C PHE A 523 -10.60 -10.66 47.17
N ARG A 524 -9.55 -10.87 47.98
CA ARG A 524 -8.87 -9.79 48.74
C ARG A 524 -8.27 -8.68 47.85
N LYS A 525 -7.96 -8.97 46.59
CA LYS A 525 -7.38 -7.99 45.65
C LYS A 525 -8.43 -7.32 44.77
N MET A 526 -9.67 -7.82 44.74
CA MET A 526 -10.70 -7.32 43.84
C MET A 526 -11.14 -5.88 44.17
N PRO A 527 -11.40 -5.51 45.44
CA PRO A 527 -11.74 -4.12 45.78
C PRO A 527 -10.67 -3.12 45.32
N ALA A 528 -9.40 -3.43 45.60
CA ALA A 528 -8.27 -2.59 45.20
C ALA A 528 -8.13 -2.46 43.67
N ARG A 529 -8.45 -3.52 42.91
CA ARG A 529 -8.40 -3.49 41.44
C ARG A 529 -9.57 -2.74 40.82
N ALA A 530 -10.77 -2.90 41.38
CA ALA A 530 -11.93 -2.11 40.99
C ALA A 530 -11.67 -0.61 41.22
N ARG A 531 -11.15 -0.26 42.42
CA ARG A 531 -10.72 1.10 42.75
C ARG A 531 -9.67 1.64 41.78
N ALA A 532 -8.60 0.89 41.52
CA ALA A 532 -7.54 1.30 40.59
C ALA A 532 -8.09 1.55 39.16
N HIS A 533 -9.05 0.73 38.71
CA HIS A 533 -9.71 0.95 37.43
C HIS A 533 -10.52 2.25 37.42
N LEU A 534 -11.35 2.50 38.44
CA LEU A 534 -12.17 3.71 38.55
C LEU A 534 -11.32 4.99 38.62
N ILE A 535 -10.21 4.96 39.35
CA ILE A 535 -9.22 6.07 39.40
C ILE A 535 -8.63 6.31 38.01
N ARG A 536 -8.19 5.25 37.33
CA ARG A 536 -7.61 5.34 35.97
C ARG A 536 -8.60 5.91 34.95
N ARG A 537 -9.89 5.66 35.14
CA ARG A 537 -10.98 6.20 34.31
C ARG A 537 -11.37 7.63 34.68
N GLY A 538 -10.85 8.17 35.80
CA GLY A 538 -11.17 9.51 36.29
C GLY A 538 -12.56 9.62 36.92
N VAL A 539 -13.14 8.50 37.36
CA VAL A 539 -14.50 8.44 37.94
C VAL A 539 -14.46 8.38 39.46
N MET A 540 -13.31 8.00 40.05
CA MET A 540 -13.05 8.01 41.49
C MET A 540 -11.74 8.77 41.75
N GLU A 541 -11.71 9.60 42.81
CA GLU A 541 -10.49 10.29 43.23
C GLU A 541 -9.57 9.35 44.01
N GLU A 542 -8.25 9.57 43.90
CA GLU A 542 -7.27 8.85 44.70
C GLU A 542 -7.35 9.38 46.14
N GLU A 543 -7.84 8.57 47.08
CA GLU A 543 -7.79 8.92 48.51
C GLU A 543 -6.32 9.06 48.96
N PRO A 544 -5.95 10.17 49.62
CA PRO A 544 -4.56 10.49 49.97
C PRO A 544 -3.90 9.57 51.00
#